data_AF-A0A0V1HS58-F1
#
_entry.id   AF-A0A0V1HS58-F1
#
_cell.length_a   1.000
_cell.length_b   1.000
_cell.length_c   1.000
_cell.angle_alpha   90.00
_cell.angle_beta   90.00
_cell.angle_gamma   90.00
#
_symmetry.space_group_name_H-M   'P 1'
#
loop_
_entity.id
_entity.type
_entity.pdbx_description
1 polymer ?
#
loop_
_entity_poly.entity_id
_entity_poly.type
_entity_poly.pdbx_seq_one_letter_code
_entity_poly.pdbx_strand_id
1 'polypeptide(L)'
;LHVSINIIMHKLFLLMSHKYYFQFHAFVNLILCSVLCFRDKNSTLAMFLRQIFRLTTRSTTFSVRQFAQEAADISLTFACPAQVFYNQSNVQQVSVPTIDGEVGIYPNHVPLIGVLKPGVMRVYQQDMIRKFFVSSGTVSINEDSSVQVLAEEACDVSDLDLQACESGLEKMKSQSHSGATDEKAAAENAIAIEVYEALVQACHEA
;
A
#
# COMPACT_ATOMS: atom_id res chain seq x y z
N LEU A 1 -39.72 -19.98 -33.15
CA LEU A 1 -38.63 -19.05 -33.54
C LEU A 1 -38.67 -17.72 -32.78
N HIS A 2 -39.82 -17.04 -32.66
CA HIS A 2 -39.94 -15.78 -31.88
C HIS A 2 -39.80 -15.98 -30.35
N VAL A 3 -40.19 -17.16 -29.82
CA VAL A 3 -40.10 -17.48 -28.37
C VAL A 3 -38.68 -17.86 -27.94
N SER A 4 -37.88 -18.45 -28.82
CA SER A 4 -36.51 -18.89 -28.53
C SER A 4 -35.51 -17.74 -28.42
N ILE A 5 -35.76 -16.62 -29.09
CA ILE A 5 -34.90 -15.42 -29.03
C ILE A 5 -35.06 -14.68 -27.70
N ASN A 6 -36.28 -14.60 -27.16
CA ASN A 6 -36.54 -13.93 -25.87
C ASN A 6 -35.87 -14.66 -24.69
N ILE A 7 -35.82 -16.00 -24.72
CA ILE A 7 -35.21 -16.80 -23.66
C ILE A 7 -33.68 -16.67 -23.67
N ILE A 8 -33.05 -16.53 -24.84
CA ILE A 8 -31.60 -16.35 -24.98
C ILE A 8 -31.17 -14.95 -24.52
N MET A 9 -31.94 -13.91 -24.85
CA MET A 9 -31.67 -12.53 -24.41
C MET A 9 -31.82 -12.36 -22.89
N HIS A 10 -32.80 -13.02 -22.28
CA HIS A 10 -33.02 -12.95 -20.83
C HIS A 10 -31.95 -13.72 -20.02
N LYS A 11 -31.37 -14.78 -20.60
CA LYS A 11 -30.24 -15.51 -19.98
C LYS A 11 -28.90 -14.76 -20.12
N LEU A 12 -28.70 -14.03 -21.21
CA LEU A 12 -27.50 -13.20 -21.39
C LEU A 12 -27.52 -11.96 -20.47
N PHE A 13 -28.73 -11.46 -20.16
CA PHE A 13 -28.97 -10.35 -19.24
C PHE A 13 -28.62 -10.68 -17.78
N LEU A 14 -28.78 -11.95 -17.36
CA LEU A 14 -28.48 -12.38 -15.98
C LEU A 14 -26.99 -12.72 -15.74
N LEU A 15 -26.16 -12.84 -16.80
CA LEU A 15 -24.74 -13.17 -16.70
C LEU A 15 -23.82 -11.94 -16.71
N MET A 16 -24.35 -10.74 -16.96
CA MET A 16 -23.58 -9.51 -17.00
C MET A 16 -23.70 -8.76 -15.67
N SER A 17 -22.70 -8.95 -14.81
CA SER A 17 -22.44 -8.14 -13.63
C SER A 17 -22.66 -6.64 -13.88
N HIS A 18 -23.15 -5.98 -12.84
CA HIS A 18 -23.65 -4.60 -12.70
C HIS A 18 -22.76 -3.43 -13.19
N LYS A 19 -21.70 -3.70 -13.97
CA LYS A 19 -20.69 -2.72 -14.43
C LYS A 19 -20.87 -2.18 -15.87
N TYR A 20 -21.74 -2.75 -16.71
CA TYR A 20 -21.82 -2.39 -18.14
C TYR A 20 -23.20 -1.96 -18.68
N TYR A 21 -24.17 -1.70 -17.80
CA TYR A 21 -25.56 -1.43 -18.18
C TYR A 21 -25.75 -0.13 -18.99
N PHE A 22 -24.89 0.87 -18.78
CA PHE A 22 -25.02 2.18 -19.42
C PHE A 22 -24.57 2.20 -20.89
N GLN A 23 -23.66 1.31 -21.28
CA GLN A 23 -23.01 1.35 -22.60
C GLN A 23 -23.82 0.60 -23.67
N PHE A 24 -24.65 -0.36 -23.28
CA PHE A 24 -25.41 -1.22 -24.20
C PHE A 24 -26.70 -0.55 -24.72
N HIS A 25 -27.35 0.29 -23.92
CA HIS A 25 -28.59 0.97 -24.31
C HIS A 25 -28.37 2.06 -25.38
N ALA A 26 -27.16 2.65 -25.42
CA ALA A 26 -26.77 3.62 -26.43
C ALA A 26 -26.61 2.99 -27.82
N PHE A 27 -26.19 1.73 -27.90
CA PHE A 27 -25.93 1.05 -29.18
C PHE A 27 -27.22 0.58 -29.87
N VAL A 28 -28.21 0.13 -29.09
CA VAL A 28 -29.50 -0.35 -29.63
C VAL A 28 -30.33 0.80 -30.22
N ASN A 29 -30.32 1.99 -29.59
CA ASN A 29 -30.99 3.17 -30.13
C ASN A 29 -30.33 3.72 -31.41
N LEU A 30 -29.02 3.53 -31.58
CA LEU A 30 -28.30 3.96 -32.78
C LEU A 30 -28.67 3.10 -34.01
N ILE A 31 -28.95 1.81 -33.80
CA ILE A 31 -29.33 0.87 -34.86
C ILE A 31 -30.82 1.02 -35.23
N LEU A 32 -31.70 1.36 -34.28
CA LEU A 32 -33.10 1.66 -34.61
C LEU A 32 -33.24 2.97 -35.42
N CYS A 33 -32.38 3.95 -35.16
CA CYS A 33 -32.40 5.24 -35.84
C CYS A 33 -31.91 5.17 -37.30
N SER A 34 -31.07 4.18 -37.65
CA SER A 34 -30.61 3.99 -39.03
C SER A 34 -31.64 3.27 -39.92
N VAL A 35 -32.48 2.41 -39.35
CA VAL A 35 -33.52 1.67 -40.10
C VAL A 35 -34.73 2.56 -40.44
N LEU A 36 -35.08 3.53 -39.59
CA LEU A 36 -36.19 4.46 -39.86
C LEU A 36 -35.86 5.53 -40.91
N CYS A 37 -34.59 5.81 -41.18
CA CYS A 37 -34.16 6.85 -42.13
C CYS A 37 -34.14 6.42 -43.61
N PHE A 38 -34.43 5.16 -43.96
CA PHE A 38 -34.26 4.68 -45.35
C PHE A 38 -35.52 4.71 -46.22
N ARG A 39 -36.69 5.17 -45.73
CA ARG A 39 -37.97 5.03 -46.46
C ARG A 39 -38.59 6.31 -47.03
N ASP A 40 -38.00 7.50 -46.93
CA ASP A 40 -38.59 8.67 -47.59
C ASP A 40 -37.57 9.65 -48.19
N LYS A 41 -37.31 9.50 -49.49
CA LYS A 41 -36.58 10.46 -50.33
C LYS A 41 -37.59 11.45 -50.89
N ASN A 42 -37.99 12.44 -50.10
CA ASN A 42 -38.34 13.81 -50.52
C ASN A 42 -39.18 14.52 -49.45
N SER A 43 -38.54 15.17 -48.48
CA SER A 43 -39.08 16.44 -47.96
C SER A 43 -38.02 17.21 -47.19
N THR A 44 -38.17 18.53 -47.22
CA THR A 44 -37.39 19.56 -46.51
C THR A 44 -37.33 19.37 -44.98
N LEU A 45 -38.05 18.38 -44.44
CA LEU A 45 -38.12 17.99 -43.03
C LEU A 45 -36.87 17.22 -42.57
N ALA A 46 -36.17 16.52 -43.49
CA ALA A 46 -34.92 15.83 -43.20
C ALA A 46 -33.75 16.79 -42.87
N MET A 47 -33.80 18.05 -43.36
CA MET A 47 -32.81 19.06 -42.99
C MET A 47 -33.06 19.66 -41.60
N PHE A 48 -34.31 19.83 -41.18
CA PHE A 48 -34.65 20.35 -39.86
C PHE A 48 -34.27 19.36 -38.74
N LEU A 49 -34.43 18.05 -38.98
CA LEU A 49 -34.03 17.01 -38.02
C LEU A 49 -32.51 16.87 -37.87
N ARG A 50 -31.71 17.29 -38.88
CA ARG A 50 -30.24 17.37 -38.77
C ARG A 50 -29.76 18.48 -37.84
N GLN A 51 -30.51 19.58 -37.72
CA GLN A 51 -30.16 20.67 -36.80
C GLN A 51 -30.47 20.34 -35.35
N ILE A 52 -31.56 19.61 -35.09
CA ILE A 52 -31.95 19.20 -33.73
C ILE A 52 -30.96 18.16 -33.17
N PHE A 53 -30.43 17.26 -34.01
CA PHE A 53 -29.50 16.21 -33.56
C PHE A 53 -28.07 16.68 -33.24
N ARG A 54 -27.67 17.89 -33.65
CA ARG A 54 -26.37 18.49 -33.25
C ARG A 54 -26.40 19.14 -31.88
N LEU A 55 -27.58 19.43 -31.33
CA LEU A 55 -27.73 20.00 -29.99
C LEU A 55 -27.82 18.94 -28.90
N THR A 56 -28.06 17.67 -29.24
CA THR A 56 -28.23 16.58 -28.27
C THR A 56 -27.00 15.68 -28.10
N THR A 57 -25.89 15.96 -28.78
CA THR A 57 -24.63 15.19 -28.65
C THR A 57 -23.44 16.03 -28.17
N ARG A 58 -23.69 17.13 -27.46
CA ARG A 58 -22.74 17.54 -26.41
C ARG A 58 -22.95 16.60 -25.22
N SER A 59 -22.43 15.38 -25.35
CA SER A 59 -22.07 14.59 -24.19
C SER A 59 -21.01 15.39 -23.47
N THR A 60 -21.43 16.27 -22.56
CA THR A 60 -20.57 16.75 -21.50
C THR A 60 -20.15 15.50 -20.76
N THR A 61 -18.95 15.00 -21.02
CA THR A 61 -18.28 14.08 -20.12
C THR A 61 -18.07 14.86 -18.83
N PHE A 62 -19.09 14.83 -17.96
CA PHE A 62 -18.94 15.22 -16.57
C PHE A 62 -18.03 14.15 -15.97
N SER A 63 -16.73 14.33 -16.17
CA SER A 63 -15.71 13.56 -15.49
C SER A 63 -15.84 14.00 -14.03
N VAL A 64 -16.68 13.27 -13.29
CA VAL A 64 -16.61 13.29 -11.84
C VAL A 64 -15.17 12.95 -11.54
N ARG A 65 -14.42 13.93 -11.03
CA ARG A 65 -13.16 13.64 -10.35
C ARG A 65 -13.57 12.76 -9.18
N GLN A 66 -13.51 11.44 -9.36
CA GLN A 66 -13.41 10.54 -8.23
C GLN A 66 -12.07 10.90 -7.60
N PHE A 67 -12.14 11.72 -6.55
CA PHE A 67 -11.03 11.83 -5.62
C PHE A 67 -10.67 10.41 -5.21
N ALA A 68 -9.36 10.12 -5.22
CA ALA A 68 -8.82 8.79 -5.03
C ALA A 68 -9.53 8.07 -3.87
N GLN A 69 -9.91 6.83 -4.14
CA GLN A 69 -10.53 5.92 -3.20
C GLN A 69 -9.71 5.86 -1.91
N GLU A 70 -10.41 6.09 -0.80
CA GLU A 70 -10.12 5.68 0.59
C GLU A 70 -8.74 5.05 0.81
N ALA A 71 -7.91 5.69 1.62
CA ALA A 71 -6.56 5.24 1.97
C ALA A 71 -6.56 3.72 2.17
N ALA A 72 -5.99 3.00 1.21
CA ALA A 72 -5.85 1.56 1.34
C ALA A 72 -5.02 1.31 2.61
N ASP A 73 -5.44 0.37 3.44
CA ASP A 73 -4.70 0.01 4.64
C ASP A 73 -3.80 -1.19 4.37
N ILE A 74 -2.67 -1.25 5.06
CA ILE A 74 -1.75 -2.38 5.10
C ILE A 74 -2.11 -3.24 6.31
N SER A 75 -2.13 -4.56 6.15
CA SER A 75 -2.25 -5.46 7.29
C SER A 75 -0.87 -5.75 7.89
N LEU A 76 -0.53 -5.07 9.00
CA LEU A 76 0.76 -5.21 9.68
C LEU A 76 0.70 -6.29 10.76
N THR A 77 1.68 -7.19 10.72
CA THR A 77 2.05 -8.06 11.83
C THR A 77 3.46 -7.69 12.28
N PHE A 78 3.62 -7.31 13.55
CA PHE A 78 4.91 -6.98 14.15
C PHE A 78 5.06 -7.74 15.47
N ALA A 79 6.08 -8.60 15.52
CA ALA A 79 6.30 -9.47 16.65
C ALA A 79 7.78 -9.62 16.98
N CYS A 80 8.03 -9.79 18.28
CA CYS A 80 9.25 -10.26 18.90
C CYS A 80 8.93 -11.60 19.61
N PRO A 81 9.89 -12.54 19.76
CA PRO A 81 9.70 -13.74 20.58
C PRO A 81 9.15 -13.46 21.99
N ALA A 82 9.52 -12.33 22.60
CA ALA A 82 9.03 -11.92 23.91
C ALA A 82 7.60 -11.36 23.88
N GLN A 83 7.23 -10.62 22.83
CA GLN A 83 5.95 -9.91 22.75
C GLN A 83 5.50 -9.66 21.31
N VAL A 84 4.19 -9.80 21.07
CA VAL A 84 3.55 -9.37 19.82
C VAL A 84 3.00 -7.96 19.99
N PHE A 85 3.47 -7.02 19.18
CA PHE A 85 3.03 -5.62 19.20
C PHE A 85 1.81 -5.39 18.32
N TYR A 86 1.84 -5.94 17.10
CA TYR A 86 0.76 -5.85 16.13
C TYR A 86 0.44 -7.24 15.56
N ASN A 87 -0.86 -7.56 15.49
CA ASN A 87 -1.35 -8.80 14.91
C ASN A 87 -2.40 -8.47 13.86
N GLN A 88 -2.01 -8.54 12.58
CA GLN A 88 -2.87 -8.23 11.43
C GLN A 88 -3.66 -6.91 11.58
N SER A 89 -3.02 -5.88 12.15
CA SER A 89 -3.65 -4.58 12.37
C SER A 89 -3.55 -3.70 11.12
N ASN A 90 -4.62 -2.98 10.81
CA ASN A 90 -4.62 -2.02 9.71
C ASN A 90 -3.80 -0.78 10.06
N VAL A 91 -2.81 -0.47 9.22
CA VAL A 91 -1.95 0.71 9.34
C VAL A 91 -1.81 1.38 7.97
N GLN A 92 -1.60 2.69 7.94
CA GLN A 92 -1.52 3.42 6.67
C GLN A 92 -0.14 3.26 6.00
N GLN A 93 0.91 3.27 6.82
CA GLN A 93 2.29 3.23 6.36
C GLN A 93 3.19 2.66 7.47
N VAL A 94 4.23 1.95 7.06
CA VAL A 94 5.30 1.48 7.96
C VAL A 94 6.64 1.90 7.38
N SER A 95 7.49 2.55 8.18
CA SER A 95 8.88 2.86 7.81
C SER A 95 9.82 1.94 8.57
N VAL A 96 10.67 1.22 7.85
CA VAL A 96 11.50 0.14 8.39
C VAL A 96 12.98 0.37 8.03
N PRO A 97 13.90 0.29 9.00
CA PRO A 97 15.33 0.32 8.71
C PRO A 97 15.79 -1.04 8.17
N THR A 98 16.30 -1.07 6.94
CA THR A 98 16.92 -2.24 6.31
C THR A 98 18.41 -2.02 6.11
N ILE A 99 19.12 -3.09 5.76
CA ILE A 99 20.57 -3.01 5.44
C ILE A 99 20.86 -2.07 4.25
N ASP A 100 19.91 -1.92 3.33
CA ASP A 100 20.04 -1.12 2.12
C ASP A 100 19.57 0.35 2.32
N GLY A 101 19.07 0.70 3.51
CA GLY A 101 18.58 2.03 3.84
C GLY A 101 17.26 2.02 4.60
N GLU A 102 16.50 3.11 4.56
CA GLU A 102 15.15 3.17 5.15
C GLU A 102 14.09 2.91 4.06
N VAL A 103 13.19 1.95 4.31
CA VAL A 103 12.13 1.57 3.38
C VAL A 103 10.77 2.00 3.94
N GLY A 104 10.09 2.87 3.20
CA GLY A 104 8.71 3.27 3.47
C GLY A 104 7.71 2.39 2.72
N ILE A 105 6.98 1.56 3.45
CA ILE A 105 6.01 0.60 2.92
C ILE A 105 4.63 1.24 2.93
N TYR A 106 4.03 1.30 1.73
CA TYR A 106 2.69 1.79 1.46
C TYR A 106 1.81 0.64 0.93
N PRO A 107 0.48 0.82 0.83
CA PRO A 107 -0.41 -0.18 0.25
C PRO A 107 -0.04 -0.48 -1.21
N ASN A 108 -0.17 -1.74 -1.63
CA ASN A 108 0.25 -2.23 -2.95
C ASN A 108 1.75 -2.05 -3.24
N HIS A 109 2.60 -2.19 -2.23
CA HIS A 109 4.05 -2.23 -2.43
C HIS A 109 4.48 -3.51 -3.18
N VAL A 110 5.62 -3.44 -3.89
CA VAL A 110 6.21 -4.60 -4.56
C VAL A 110 6.60 -5.65 -3.51
N PRO A 111 6.34 -6.94 -3.73
CA PRO A 111 6.76 -7.99 -2.80
C PRO A 111 8.27 -7.98 -2.61
N LEU A 112 8.69 -7.95 -1.36
CA LEU A 112 10.10 -7.83 -0.99
C LEU A 112 10.33 -8.52 0.34
N ILE A 113 11.46 -9.21 0.45
CA ILE A 113 11.97 -9.74 1.70
C ILE A 113 13.29 -9.03 1.97
N GLY A 114 13.42 -8.45 3.16
CA GLY A 114 14.59 -7.69 3.58
C GLY A 114 15.04 -8.08 4.98
N VAL A 115 16.31 -7.80 5.28
CA VAL A 115 16.89 -7.93 6.60
C VAL A 115 16.91 -6.55 7.26
N LEU A 116 16.56 -6.53 8.55
CA LEU A 116 16.50 -5.30 9.34
C LEU A 116 17.89 -4.90 9.82
N LYS A 117 18.11 -3.59 9.87
CA LYS A 117 19.29 -2.97 10.51
C LYS A 117 18.88 -2.42 11.88
N PRO A 118 19.77 -2.39 12.90
CA PRO A 118 19.49 -1.73 14.16
C PRO A 118 19.06 -0.27 13.96
N GLY A 119 17.89 0.10 14.46
CA GLY A 119 17.35 1.44 14.27
C GLY A 119 15.89 1.61 14.69
N VAL A 120 15.34 2.79 14.39
CA VAL A 120 13.96 3.14 14.75
C VAL A 120 13.01 2.81 13.60
N MET A 121 12.05 1.93 13.86
CA MET A 121 10.90 1.66 13.01
C MET A 121 9.75 2.60 13.37
N ARG A 122 9.05 3.13 12.38
CA ARG A 122 7.91 4.05 12.56
C ARG A 122 6.64 3.46 11.96
N VAL A 123 5.61 3.32 12.77
CA VAL A 123 4.28 2.85 12.35
C VAL A 123 3.33 4.03 12.33
N TYR A 124 2.79 4.34 11.16
CA TYR A 124 1.83 5.41 10.95
C TYR A 124 0.41 4.84 10.99
N GLN A 125 -0.34 5.24 12.01
CA GLN A 125 -1.78 5.04 12.14
C GLN A 125 -2.48 6.36 11.87
N GLN A 126 -3.80 6.31 11.60
CA GLN A 126 -4.61 7.43 11.11
C GLN A 126 -4.26 8.81 11.70
N ASP A 127 -4.07 8.89 13.02
CA ASP A 127 -3.72 10.13 13.71
C ASP A 127 -2.46 10.04 14.60
N MET A 128 -1.76 8.89 14.62
CA MET A 128 -0.67 8.64 15.58
C MET A 128 0.53 7.95 14.93
N ILE A 129 1.72 8.39 15.30
CA ILE A 129 3.00 7.78 14.91
C ILE A 129 3.55 7.04 16.12
N ARG A 130 3.69 5.71 16.02
CA ARG A 130 4.36 4.91 17.05
C ARG A 130 5.76 4.55 16.59
N LYS A 131 6.74 4.80 17.45
CA LYS A 131 8.16 4.56 17.18
C LYS A 131 8.61 3.37 18.02
N PHE A 132 9.24 2.41 17.38
CA PHE A 132 9.81 1.22 18.02
C PHE A 132 11.29 1.16 17.68
N PHE A 133 12.13 0.89 18.67
CA PHE A 133 13.50 0.47 18.40
C PHE A 133 13.50 -1.01 18.03
N VAL A 134 14.18 -1.35 16.94
CA VAL A 134 14.33 -2.71 16.45
C VAL A 134 15.81 -3.03 16.39
N SER A 135 16.22 -4.15 16.99
CA SER A 135 17.63 -4.59 16.98
C SER A 135 17.99 -5.23 15.64
N SER A 136 17.39 -6.37 15.32
CA SER A 136 17.62 -7.13 14.09
C SER A 136 16.37 -7.92 13.77
N GLY A 137 16.27 -8.45 12.56
CA GLY A 137 15.12 -9.25 12.14
C GLY A 137 14.95 -9.31 10.64
N THR A 138 13.73 -9.64 10.23
CA THR A 138 13.34 -9.70 8.82
C THR A 138 12.03 -8.96 8.58
N VAL A 139 11.89 -8.45 7.37
CA VAL A 139 10.65 -7.88 6.86
C VAL A 139 10.23 -8.63 5.62
N SER A 140 8.96 -9.01 5.55
CA SER A 140 8.34 -9.64 4.39
C SER A 140 7.10 -8.85 3.98
N ILE A 141 7.07 -8.46 2.72
CA ILE A 141 5.97 -7.74 2.08
C ILE A 141 5.39 -8.68 1.02
N ASN A 142 4.10 -8.94 1.13
CA ASN A 142 3.37 -9.83 0.23
C ASN A 142 2.53 -9.04 -0.79
N GLU A 143 2.09 -9.71 -1.86
CA GLU A 143 1.24 -9.13 -2.92
C GLU A 143 -0.15 -8.70 -2.42
N ASP A 144 -0.62 -9.29 -1.32
CA ASP A 144 -1.91 -9.01 -0.69
C ASP A 144 -1.89 -7.76 0.22
N SER A 145 -0.81 -6.97 0.19
CA SER A 145 -0.56 -5.85 1.10
C SER A 145 -0.51 -6.26 2.58
N SER A 146 -0.17 -7.52 2.87
CA SER A 146 0.25 -7.94 4.21
C SER A 146 1.75 -7.71 4.39
N VAL A 147 2.11 -7.16 5.55
CA VAL A 147 3.48 -6.88 5.94
C VAL A 147 3.77 -7.58 7.26
N GLN A 148 4.84 -8.35 7.27
CA GLN A 148 5.30 -9.08 8.45
C GLN A 148 6.68 -8.55 8.81
N VAL A 149 6.78 -7.91 9.98
CA VAL A 149 8.04 -7.48 10.57
C VAL A 149 8.29 -8.40 11.77
N LEU A 150 9.33 -9.20 11.69
CA LEU A 150 9.72 -10.11 12.76
C LEU A 150 11.08 -9.67 13.27
N ALA A 151 11.10 -9.12 14.48
CA ALA A 151 12.31 -8.68 15.14
C ALA A 151 12.78 -9.73 16.16
N GLU A 152 14.09 -9.83 16.36
CA GLU A 152 14.66 -10.62 17.46
C GLU A 152 14.37 -9.94 18.80
N GLU A 153 14.58 -8.63 18.86
CA GLU A 153 14.27 -7.79 20.02
C GLU A 153 13.69 -6.46 19.53
N ALA A 154 12.68 -5.98 20.25
CA ALA A 154 12.03 -4.70 19.97
C ALA A 154 11.52 -4.05 21.26
N CYS A 155 11.71 -2.73 21.35
CA CYS A 155 11.29 -1.93 22.50
C CYS A 155 10.57 -0.67 22.02
N ASP A 156 9.63 -0.17 22.81
CA ASP A 156 9.11 1.18 22.62
C ASP A 156 10.20 2.20 22.91
N VAL A 157 10.27 3.27 22.11
CA VAL A 157 11.32 4.30 22.28
C VAL A 157 11.18 5.05 23.62
N SER A 158 9.97 5.09 24.20
CA SER A 158 9.72 5.68 25.52
C SER A 158 10.38 4.95 26.68
N ASP A 159 10.68 3.66 26.49
CA ASP A 159 11.17 2.80 27.56
C ASP A 159 12.70 2.73 27.60
N LEU A 160 13.37 3.44 26.67
CA LEU A 160 14.82 3.49 26.58
C LEU A 160 15.41 4.52 27.55
N ASP A 161 16.42 4.10 28.31
CA ASP A 161 17.23 4.97 29.16
C ASP A 161 18.52 5.39 28.45
N LEU A 162 18.68 6.71 28.26
CA LEU A 162 19.83 7.31 27.60
C LEU A 162 21.13 7.05 28.38
N GLN A 163 21.10 7.10 29.71
CA GLN A 163 22.32 6.90 30.52
C GLN A 163 22.85 5.47 30.41
N ALA A 164 21.95 4.48 30.44
CA ALA A 164 22.30 3.09 30.21
C ALA A 164 22.89 2.86 28.81
N CYS A 165 22.32 3.48 27.77
CA CYS A 165 22.80 3.34 26.39
C CYS A 165 24.20 3.94 26.21
N GLU A 166 24.45 5.15 26.72
CA GLU A 166 25.76 5.79 26.65
C GLU A 166 26.83 5.02 27.43
N SER A 167 26.51 4.56 28.65
CA SER A 167 27.42 3.72 29.44
C SER A 167 27.75 2.41 28.73
N GLY A 168 26.78 1.81 28.04
CA GLY A 168 26.98 0.62 27.22
C GLY A 168 27.92 0.87 26.04
N LEU A 169 27.72 1.99 25.34
CA LEU A 169 28.56 2.39 24.21
C LEU A 169 30.02 2.61 24.62
N GLU A 170 30.27 3.30 25.73
CA GLU A 170 31.61 3.52 26.26
C GLU A 170 32.33 2.22 26.62
N LYS A 171 31.61 1.27 27.24
CA LYS A 171 32.14 -0.06 27.55
C LYS A 171 32.59 -0.79 26.29
N MET A 172 31.73 -0.87 25.27
CA MET A 172 32.08 -1.56 24.01
C MET A 172 33.22 -0.86 23.27
N LYS A 173 33.25 0.48 23.24
CA LYS A 173 34.34 1.26 22.65
C LYS A 173 35.66 1.02 23.37
N SER A 174 35.67 0.97 24.70
CA SER A 174 36.88 0.68 25.47
C SER A 174 37.44 -0.73 25.20
N GLN A 175 36.56 -1.73 25.06
CA GLN A 175 36.93 -3.12 24.76
C GLN A 175 37.53 -3.27 23.36
N SER A 176 37.03 -2.50 22.39
CA SER A 176 37.60 -2.45 21.04
C SER A 176 39.04 -1.87 21.03
N HIS A 177 39.31 -0.84 21.84
CA HIS A 177 40.64 -0.20 21.92
C HIS A 177 41.69 -1.04 22.65
N SER A 178 41.28 -1.95 23.55
CA SER A 178 42.20 -2.84 24.27
C SER A 178 42.82 -3.94 23.40
N GLY A 179 42.52 -4.00 22.10
CA GLY A 179 43.15 -4.93 21.15
C GLY A 179 42.77 -6.37 21.43
N ALA A 180 41.57 -6.78 21.03
CA ALA A 180 41.17 -8.18 21.08
C ALA A 180 42.13 -9.02 20.22
N THR A 181 42.78 -10.02 20.84
CA THR A 181 43.67 -10.97 20.14
C THR A 181 42.90 -11.93 19.24
N ASP A 182 41.59 -12.06 19.48
CA ASP A 182 40.69 -12.95 18.77
C ASP A 182 39.82 -12.18 17.76
N GLU A 183 39.92 -12.54 16.48
CA GLU A 183 39.16 -11.92 15.38
C GLU A 183 37.64 -11.99 15.61
N LYS A 184 37.16 -13.09 16.21
CA LYS A 184 35.75 -13.28 16.54
C LYS A 184 35.26 -12.25 17.56
N ALA A 185 36.01 -12.03 18.63
CA ALA A 185 35.65 -11.05 19.66
C ALA A 185 35.70 -9.61 19.12
N ALA A 186 36.63 -9.33 18.19
CA ALA A 186 36.67 -8.04 17.51
C ALA A 186 35.42 -7.79 16.66
N ALA A 187 34.94 -8.81 15.93
CA ALA A 187 33.73 -8.71 15.12
C ALA A 187 32.46 -8.53 15.99
N GLU A 188 32.33 -9.28 17.09
CA GLU A 188 31.21 -9.15 18.03
C GLU A 188 31.18 -7.74 18.66
N ASN A 189 32.35 -7.22 19.05
CA ASN A 189 32.45 -5.86 19.58
C ASN A 189 32.06 -4.80 18.55
N ALA A 190 32.42 -4.98 17.27
CA ALA A 190 32.05 -4.05 16.21
C ALA A 190 30.52 -4.00 16.00
N ILE A 191 29.86 -5.16 15.99
CA ILE A 191 28.39 -5.26 15.89
C ILE A 191 27.75 -4.60 17.12
N ALA A 192 28.28 -4.85 18.32
CA ALA A 192 27.75 -4.25 19.54
C ALA A 192 27.86 -2.72 19.51
N ILE A 193 28.98 -2.17 19.02
CA ILE A 193 29.14 -0.70 18.85
C ILE A 193 28.07 -0.17 17.89
N GLU A 194 27.84 -0.82 16.75
CA GLU A 194 26.79 -0.40 15.79
C GLU A 194 25.39 -0.36 16.45
N VAL A 195 25.05 -1.38 17.25
CA VAL A 195 23.77 -1.43 17.96
C VAL A 195 23.65 -0.32 19.02
N TYR A 196 24.70 -0.10 19.82
CA TYR A 196 24.68 0.95 20.85
C TYR A 196 24.65 2.37 20.25
N GLU A 197 25.30 2.60 19.11
CA GLU A 197 25.21 3.88 18.39
C GLU A 197 23.78 4.13 17.90
N ALA A 198 23.12 3.10 17.34
CA ALA A 198 21.71 3.18 16.94
C ALA A 198 20.78 3.42 18.15
N LEU A 199 21.06 2.82 19.31
CA LEU A 199 20.29 3.04 20.54
C LEU A 199 20.40 4.48 21.05
N VAL A 200 21.61 5.05 21.06
CA VAL A 200 21.82 6.45 21.46
C VAL A 200 21.08 7.38 20.50
N GLN A 201 21.16 7.12 19.19
CA GLN A 201 20.40 7.88 18.21
C GLN A 201 18.89 7.77 18.43
N ALA A 202 18.38 6.56 18.71
CA ALA A 202 16.97 6.33 19.01
C ALA A 202 16.49 7.09 20.25
N CYS A 203 17.32 7.16 21.31
CA CYS A 203 17.01 7.93 22.52
C CYS A 203 16.87 9.43 22.25
N HIS A 204 17.65 9.98 21.31
CA HIS A 204 17.53 11.38 20.89
C HIS A 204 16.32 11.63 19.99
N GLU A 205 15.82 10.60 19.31
CA GLU A 205 14.63 10.67 18.45
C GLU A 205 13.31 10.46 19.20
N ALA A 206 13.35 10.11 20.50
CA ALA A 206 12.18 9.90 21.36
C ALA A 206 11.27 11.13 21.40
#